data_AF-A0AAD3SQB5-F1
#
_entry.id   AF-A0AAD3SQB5-F1
#
_cell.length_a   1.000
_cell.length_b   1.000
_cell.length_c   1.000
_cell.angle_alpha   90.00
_cell.angle_beta   90.00
_cell.angle_gamma   90.00
#
_symmetry.space_group_name_H-M   'P 1'
#
loop_
_entity.id
_entity.type
_entity.pdbx_description
1 polymer ?
#
loop_
_entity_poly.entity_id
_entity_poly.type
_entity_poly.pdbx_seq_one_letter_code
_entity_poly.pdbx_strand_id
1 'polypeptide(L)'
;MIDTISAMATSNSGGERKSSSSSSSSSSLPIGFFLSVLLPISIAVGVVLYRLDPFDPAPFPEHEFFQEAGAVAQPRRVNGRMMQGAEFVGNGQLRLPEDIVYDPSLGVLYTGCADGWINRVTVNESASDSAVEKWVNTGGRPLGLALNHQNHELIVADAVKGLLKITKDKEVILLSDEAEGQKFGLTDGVDVAKDGTIYFTDASSKYGLENHLRDSCESRPYGRLLSFDPTTGLTKVLRRRLYFPNGVAVSPDQTSVIFCETPLKRCRRYRMEGGDGNGTIERFIDNLPGLPDNVHYDGEGHYWIAIFTSFPPYASKLMKYRLVRKIMKIAERHTGRLIDVLKKDGGAVAVDLEGNPSFHFYDSAALSITSGVKIADHLYLGSVSYQHIIRVNLARLSAS
;
A
#
# COMPACT_ATOMS: atom_id res chain seq x y z
N MET A 1 -43.55 -36.18 55.59
CA MET A 1 -43.30 -36.39 57.03
C MET A 1 -42.44 -35.22 57.45
N ILE A 2 -43.02 -34.09 57.86
CA ILE A 2 -43.63 -33.79 59.18
C ILE A 2 -42.64 -34.04 60.33
N ASP A 3 -42.60 -33.06 61.24
CA ASP A 3 -41.98 -32.99 62.57
C ASP A 3 -40.71 -32.13 62.60
N THR A 4 -40.75 -30.84 62.97
CA THR A 4 -41.37 -30.11 64.11
C THR A 4 -40.73 -30.45 65.45
N ILE A 5 -40.60 -29.40 66.28
CA ILE A 5 -40.34 -29.34 67.75
C ILE A 5 -38.88 -29.02 68.11
N SER A 6 -38.51 -28.15 69.05
CA SER A 6 -39.06 -26.96 69.73
C SER A 6 -38.17 -26.80 70.98
N ALA A 7 -37.87 -25.55 71.37
CA ALA A 7 -37.56 -25.11 72.74
C ALA A 7 -36.25 -25.64 73.39
N MET A 8 -35.57 -24.97 74.33
CA MET A 8 -35.67 -23.66 74.97
C MET A 8 -34.33 -23.41 75.68
N ALA A 9 -33.97 -22.13 75.81
CA ALA A 9 -33.16 -21.46 76.84
C ALA A 9 -32.13 -22.23 77.70
N THR A 10 -30.90 -21.68 77.83
CA THR A 10 -30.48 -20.92 79.04
C THR A 10 -29.10 -20.25 78.90
N SER A 11 -29.03 -19.02 79.42
CA SER A 11 -27.92 -18.33 80.13
C SER A 11 -26.54 -18.13 79.48
N ASN A 12 -26.37 -16.91 78.95
CA ASN A 12 -25.40 -15.88 79.35
C ASN A 12 -24.07 -16.31 80.03
N SER A 13 -22.93 -16.05 79.39
CA SER A 13 -21.84 -15.23 79.96
C SER A 13 -20.67 -15.03 78.98
N GLY A 14 -20.28 -13.76 78.85
CA GLY A 14 -18.90 -13.25 78.69
C GLY A 14 -17.96 -13.89 77.66
N GLY A 15 -17.65 -13.14 76.60
CA GLY A 15 -16.45 -13.38 75.80
C GLY A 15 -16.45 -12.62 74.49
N GLU A 16 -15.79 -11.46 74.46
CA GLU A 16 -15.49 -10.70 73.25
C GLU A 16 -14.84 -11.62 72.19
N ARG A 17 -15.55 -11.91 71.10
CA ARG A 17 -14.95 -12.46 69.89
C ARG A 17 -14.49 -11.31 69.00
N LYS A 18 -13.18 -11.04 69.00
CA LYS A 18 -12.53 -10.42 67.84
C LYS A 18 -12.51 -11.45 66.71
N SER A 19 -13.48 -11.38 65.81
CA SER A 19 -13.42 -12.06 64.51
C SER A 19 -12.52 -11.25 63.58
N SER A 20 -11.38 -11.83 63.19
CA SER A 20 -10.49 -11.31 62.16
C SER A 20 -11.11 -11.55 60.78
N SER A 21 -11.81 -10.56 60.23
CA SER A 21 -12.11 -10.49 58.80
C SER A 21 -10.93 -9.86 58.09
N SER A 22 -10.10 -10.67 57.43
CA SER A 22 -9.08 -10.19 56.50
C SER A 22 -9.75 -9.67 55.22
N SER A 23 -10.12 -8.40 55.21
CA SER A 23 -10.43 -7.69 53.96
C SER A 23 -9.11 -7.32 53.28
N SER A 24 -8.82 -7.95 52.13
CA SER A 24 -7.75 -7.49 51.24
C SER A 24 -8.14 -6.14 50.65
N SER A 25 -7.67 -5.04 51.24
CA SER A 25 -7.82 -3.71 50.67
C SER A 25 -6.85 -3.56 49.49
N SER A 26 -7.39 -3.48 48.28
CA SER A 26 -6.62 -3.00 47.13
C SER A 26 -6.34 -1.52 47.33
N SER A 27 -5.12 -1.16 47.75
CA SER A 27 -4.69 0.23 47.89
C SER A 27 -4.55 0.87 46.51
N SER A 28 -5.57 1.60 46.05
CA SER A 28 -5.44 2.49 44.89
C SER A 28 -4.65 3.74 45.29
N LEU A 29 -3.59 4.07 44.54
CA LEU A 29 -2.81 5.29 44.73
C LEU A 29 -3.71 6.54 44.67
N PRO A 30 -3.50 7.55 45.53
CA PRO A 30 -4.30 8.77 45.50
C PRO A 30 -4.07 9.53 44.18
N ILE A 31 -5.16 10.03 43.57
CA ILE A 31 -5.15 10.76 42.29
C ILE A 31 -4.13 11.93 42.29
N GLY A 32 -3.91 12.56 43.45
CA GLY A 32 -2.91 13.61 43.62
C GLY A 32 -1.46 13.15 43.39
N PHE A 33 -1.11 11.89 43.70
CA PHE A 33 0.22 11.32 43.43
C PHE A 33 0.43 11.07 41.94
N PHE A 34 -0.61 10.63 41.24
CA PHE A 34 -0.57 10.46 39.78
C PHE A 34 -0.31 11.78 39.06
N LEU A 35 -1.03 12.84 39.45
CA LEU A 35 -0.91 14.15 38.82
C LEU A 35 0.39 14.89 39.16
N SER A 36 0.91 14.75 40.38
CA SER A 36 2.09 15.49 40.85
C SER A 36 3.43 14.79 40.59
N VAL A 37 3.45 13.45 40.47
CA VAL A 37 4.70 12.67 40.36
C VAL A 37 4.73 11.85 39.08
N LEU A 38 3.74 10.99 38.84
CA LEU A 38 3.79 10.06 37.70
C LEU A 38 3.60 10.75 36.36
N LEU A 39 2.74 11.77 36.27
CA LEU A 39 2.50 12.52 35.03
C LEU A 39 3.76 13.31 34.57
N PRO A 40 4.42 14.13 35.42
CA PRO A 40 5.67 14.80 35.04
C PRO A 40 6.78 13.83 34.64
N ILE A 41 6.94 12.71 35.36
CA ILE A 41 7.93 11.67 35.01
C ILE A 41 7.60 11.08 33.63
N SER A 42 6.33 10.77 33.36
CA SER A 42 5.90 10.22 32.07
C SER A 42 6.14 11.21 30.92
N ILE A 43 5.89 12.50 31.15
CA ILE A 43 6.19 13.56 30.17
C ILE A 43 7.70 13.66 29.96
N ALA A 44 8.51 13.66 31.02
CA ALA A 44 9.96 13.73 30.91
C ALA A 44 10.53 12.52 30.14
N VAL A 45 10.08 11.31 30.46
CA VAL A 45 10.42 10.09 29.72
C VAL A 45 9.99 10.22 28.26
N GLY A 46 8.77 10.69 27.99
CA GLY A 46 8.29 10.92 26.63
C GLY A 46 9.15 11.92 25.83
N VAL A 47 9.58 13.01 26.47
CA VAL A 47 10.48 14.00 25.86
C VAL A 47 11.85 13.39 25.59
N VAL A 48 12.40 12.60 26.52
CA VAL A 48 13.68 11.91 26.33
C VAL A 48 13.58 10.92 25.17
N LEU A 49 12.56 10.07 25.14
CA LEU A 49 12.32 9.13 24.03
C LEU A 49 12.19 9.87 22.70
N TYR A 50 11.47 10.98 22.67
CA TYR A 50 11.35 11.82 21.48
C TYR A 50 12.69 12.41 21.02
N ARG A 51 13.52 12.92 21.95
CA ARG A 51 14.80 13.55 21.65
C ARG A 51 15.86 12.54 21.20
N LEU A 52 15.86 11.35 21.78
CA LEU A 52 16.82 10.29 21.45
C LEU A 52 16.45 9.55 20.16
N ASP A 53 15.20 9.62 19.71
CA ASP A 53 14.80 8.93 18.48
C ASP A 53 15.44 9.58 17.23
N PRO A 54 16.18 8.80 16.41
CA PRO A 54 16.91 9.32 15.26
C PRO A 54 16.02 9.62 14.06
N PHE A 55 14.73 9.30 14.11
CA PHE A 55 13.78 9.65 13.07
C PHE A 55 13.55 11.17 13.05
N ASP A 56 13.81 11.80 11.91
CA ASP A 56 13.61 13.23 11.70
C ASP A 56 12.79 13.47 10.42
N PRO A 57 11.45 13.53 10.54
CA PRO A 57 10.59 13.78 9.39
C PRO A 57 10.80 15.20 8.88
N ALA A 58 11.01 15.35 7.58
CA ALA A 58 11.14 16.65 6.92
C ALA A 58 9.78 17.37 6.85
N PRO A 59 9.74 18.72 6.83
CA PRO A 59 8.50 19.43 6.49
C PRO A 59 7.97 18.94 5.13
N PHE A 60 6.65 18.81 5.01
CA PHE A 60 6.07 18.61 3.68
C PHE A 60 6.27 19.89 2.86
N PRO A 61 6.68 19.81 1.58
CA PRO A 61 6.76 20.97 0.70
C PRO A 61 5.39 21.63 0.55
N GLU A 62 5.20 22.81 1.14
CA GLU A 62 3.89 23.49 1.14
C GLU A 62 3.35 23.72 -0.28
N HIS A 63 4.23 24.02 -1.25
CA HIS A 63 3.85 24.22 -2.66
C HIS A 63 3.42 22.95 -3.39
N GLU A 64 3.89 21.77 -2.98
CA GLU A 64 3.50 20.48 -3.60
C GLU A 64 2.19 19.92 -3.03
N PHE A 65 1.81 20.34 -1.82
CA PHE A 65 0.63 19.88 -1.07
C PHE A 65 -0.54 20.87 -1.08
N PHE A 66 -0.27 22.16 -1.29
CA PHE A 66 -1.26 23.24 -1.21
C PHE A 66 -1.36 24.05 -2.50
N GLN A 67 -1.15 23.42 -3.67
CA GLN A 67 -1.84 23.96 -4.85
C GLN A 67 -3.32 23.93 -4.50
N GLU A 68 -3.88 25.12 -4.25
CA GLU A 68 -5.27 25.30 -3.83
C GLU A 68 -6.15 24.40 -4.66
N ALA A 69 -7.10 23.77 -3.99
CA ALA A 69 -8.09 22.89 -4.55
C ALA A 69 -8.84 23.56 -5.71
N GLY A 70 -8.24 23.59 -6.90
CA GLY A 70 -8.98 23.54 -8.14
C GLY A 70 -9.88 22.33 -7.99
N ALA A 71 -11.20 22.56 -8.06
CA ALA A 71 -12.25 21.62 -7.72
C ALA A 71 -11.81 20.20 -8.09
N VAL A 72 -11.57 19.38 -7.07
CA VAL A 72 -11.23 17.98 -7.26
C VAL A 72 -12.36 17.40 -8.08
N ALA A 73 -12.05 16.93 -9.29
CA ALA A 73 -13.02 16.16 -10.04
C ALA A 73 -13.35 14.97 -9.15
N GLN A 74 -14.56 14.98 -8.58
CA GLN A 74 -15.03 13.85 -7.79
C GLN A 74 -15.31 12.71 -8.76
N PRO A 75 -15.05 11.45 -8.37
CA PRO A 75 -15.43 10.31 -9.19
C PRO A 75 -16.92 10.42 -9.52
N ARG A 76 -17.27 10.21 -10.79
CA ARG A 76 -18.68 10.26 -11.23
C ARG A 76 -19.54 9.24 -10.47
N ARG A 77 -18.95 8.11 -10.07
CA ARG A 77 -19.57 7.09 -9.23
C ARG A 77 -18.63 6.61 -8.14
N VAL A 78 -19.18 6.40 -6.96
CA VAL A 78 -18.45 5.93 -5.77
C VAL A 78 -19.22 4.76 -5.17
N ASN A 79 -18.54 3.63 -4.96
CA ASN A 79 -19.13 2.43 -4.36
C ASN A 79 -18.24 1.94 -3.21
N GLY A 80 -18.78 2.00 -1.99
CA GLY A 80 -18.10 1.60 -0.74
C GLY A 80 -18.34 0.15 -0.32
N ARG A 81 -18.86 -0.70 -1.21
CA ARG A 81 -19.18 -2.12 -0.97
C ARG A 81 -18.45 -3.02 -1.97
N MET A 82 -17.22 -2.67 -2.35
CA MET A 82 -16.44 -3.39 -3.34
C MET A 82 -16.31 -4.90 -3.03
N MET A 83 -16.26 -5.28 -1.75
CA MET A 83 -16.12 -6.69 -1.36
C MET A 83 -17.43 -7.48 -1.44
N GLN A 84 -18.58 -6.81 -1.62
CA GLN A 84 -19.87 -7.48 -1.69
C GLN A 84 -20.00 -8.27 -3.00
N GLY A 85 -19.97 -9.60 -2.89
CA GLY A 85 -20.01 -10.49 -4.06
C GLY A 85 -18.67 -10.61 -4.79
N ALA A 86 -17.57 -10.22 -4.14
CA ALA A 86 -16.22 -10.48 -4.61
C ALA A 86 -15.91 -11.99 -4.56
N GLU A 87 -15.12 -12.45 -5.52
CA GLU A 87 -14.58 -13.80 -5.57
C GLU A 87 -13.09 -13.78 -5.20
N PHE A 88 -12.59 -14.89 -4.63
CA PHE A 88 -11.20 -14.99 -4.16
C PHE A 88 -10.44 -16.02 -5.00
N VAL A 89 -9.64 -15.51 -5.94
CA VAL A 89 -8.86 -16.30 -6.88
C VAL A 89 -7.58 -16.77 -6.20
N GLY A 90 -7.25 -18.06 -6.30
CA GLY A 90 -6.05 -18.64 -5.68
C GLY A 90 -6.03 -18.60 -4.14
N ASN A 91 -7.20 -18.71 -3.50
CA ASN A 91 -7.33 -18.52 -2.06
C ASN A 91 -6.49 -19.49 -1.21
N GLY A 92 -5.64 -18.92 -0.36
CA GLY A 92 -4.68 -19.64 0.48
C GLY A 92 -3.42 -20.11 -0.27
N GLN A 93 -3.31 -19.85 -1.56
CA GLN A 93 -2.20 -20.31 -2.42
C GLN A 93 -1.26 -19.18 -2.84
N LEU A 94 -1.73 -17.94 -2.80
CA LEU A 94 -0.97 -16.74 -3.17
C LEU A 94 -0.55 -16.00 -1.91
N ARG A 95 0.75 -15.84 -1.66
CA ARG A 95 1.23 -15.17 -0.44
C ARG A 95 1.37 -13.68 -0.66
N LEU A 96 0.40 -12.88 -0.21
CA LEU A 96 0.42 -11.42 -0.33
C LEU A 96 0.68 -10.98 -1.79
N PRO A 97 -0.16 -11.44 -2.75
CA PRO A 97 0.01 -11.16 -4.17
C PRO A 97 -0.09 -9.66 -4.39
N GLU A 98 0.95 -9.04 -4.93
CA GLU A 98 1.07 -7.59 -4.95
C GLU A 98 0.60 -7.03 -6.31
N ASP A 99 1.42 -7.08 -7.35
CA ASP A 99 1.05 -6.60 -8.68
C ASP A 99 0.53 -7.76 -9.52
N ILE A 100 -0.26 -7.41 -10.53
CA ILE A 100 -0.91 -8.36 -11.42
C ILE A 100 -0.70 -7.87 -12.85
N VAL A 101 -0.34 -8.77 -13.74
CA VAL A 101 -0.38 -8.51 -15.19
C VAL A 101 -1.08 -9.67 -15.90
N TYR A 102 -1.92 -9.34 -16.89
CA TYR A 102 -2.67 -10.31 -17.66
C TYR A 102 -2.00 -10.60 -19.00
N ASP A 103 -1.79 -11.88 -19.31
CA ASP A 103 -1.40 -12.33 -20.64
C ASP A 103 -2.63 -12.88 -21.39
N PRO A 104 -3.21 -12.10 -22.32
CA PRO A 104 -4.38 -12.54 -23.08
C PRO A 104 -4.07 -13.69 -24.05
N SER A 105 -2.81 -13.87 -24.45
CA SER A 105 -2.43 -14.94 -25.39
C SER A 105 -2.45 -16.32 -24.71
N LEU A 106 -2.20 -16.34 -23.41
CA LEU A 106 -2.18 -17.57 -22.59
C LEU A 106 -3.41 -17.70 -21.70
N GLY A 107 -4.19 -16.64 -21.50
CA GLY A 107 -5.34 -16.63 -20.60
C GLY A 107 -4.95 -16.72 -19.12
N VAL A 108 -3.79 -16.18 -18.75
CA VAL A 108 -3.23 -16.28 -17.40
C VAL A 108 -2.86 -14.93 -16.81
N LEU A 109 -2.96 -14.83 -15.49
CA LEU A 109 -2.41 -13.74 -14.70
C LEU A 109 -1.04 -14.14 -14.16
N TYR A 110 -0.10 -13.20 -14.15
CA TYR A 110 1.12 -13.29 -13.36
C TYR A 110 0.98 -12.40 -12.14
N THR A 111 1.43 -12.87 -10.97
CA THR A 111 1.44 -12.05 -9.75
C THR A 111 2.65 -12.30 -8.87
N GLY A 112 3.23 -11.22 -8.33
CA GLY A 112 4.38 -11.22 -7.44
C GLY A 112 3.99 -11.49 -5.98
N CYS A 113 4.53 -12.53 -5.36
CA CYS A 113 4.22 -12.91 -3.98
C CYS A 113 5.38 -12.64 -3.00
N ALA A 114 5.06 -12.52 -1.71
CA ALA A 114 6.00 -12.13 -0.66
C ALA A 114 7.07 -13.18 -0.36
N ASP A 115 6.91 -14.41 -0.85
CA ASP A 115 7.91 -15.47 -0.82
C ASP A 115 8.83 -15.48 -2.06
N GLY A 116 8.81 -14.41 -2.86
CA GLY A 116 9.64 -14.24 -4.05
C GLY A 116 9.16 -15.01 -5.28
N TRP A 117 8.07 -15.76 -5.14
CA TRP A 117 7.45 -16.45 -6.28
C TRP A 117 6.63 -15.48 -7.11
N ILE A 118 6.83 -15.54 -8.43
CA ILE A 118 5.83 -15.09 -9.39
C ILE A 118 4.96 -16.30 -9.70
N ASN A 119 3.67 -16.18 -9.39
CA ASN A 119 2.70 -17.23 -9.62
C ASN A 119 1.96 -16.95 -10.93
N ARG A 120 1.65 -18.01 -11.67
CA ARG A 120 0.80 -17.97 -12.85
C ARG A 120 -0.57 -18.52 -12.48
N VAL A 121 -1.63 -17.79 -12.79
CA VAL A 121 -3.00 -18.12 -12.38
C VAL A 121 -3.91 -18.15 -13.59
N THR A 122 -4.62 -19.26 -13.82
CA THR A 122 -5.57 -19.34 -14.94
C THR A 122 -6.81 -18.48 -14.69
N VAL A 123 -7.23 -17.72 -15.70
CA VAL A 123 -8.44 -16.90 -15.64
C VAL A 123 -9.60 -17.69 -16.23
N ASN A 124 -10.51 -18.14 -15.37
CA ASN A 124 -11.71 -18.91 -15.74
C ASN A 124 -12.99 -18.15 -15.40
N GLU A 125 -14.15 -18.62 -15.88
CA GLU A 125 -15.45 -17.99 -15.59
C GLU A 125 -15.75 -17.93 -14.09
N SER A 126 -15.35 -18.94 -13.31
CA SER A 126 -15.39 -18.94 -11.84
C SER A 126 -13.98 -18.82 -11.25
N ALA A 127 -13.81 -18.01 -10.19
CA ALA A 127 -12.58 -18.02 -9.40
C ALA A 127 -12.24 -19.39 -8.80
N SER A 128 -13.24 -20.23 -8.52
CA SER A 128 -13.03 -21.56 -7.93
C SER A 128 -12.33 -22.55 -8.86
N ASP A 129 -12.40 -22.30 -10.17
CA ASP A 129 -11.74 -23.11 -11.19
C ASP A 129 -10.32 -22.60 -11.51
N SER A 130 -9.85 -21.55 -10.84
CA SER A 130 -8.50 -21.02 -11.07
C SER A 130 -7.44 -21.99 -10.58
N ALA A 131 -6.45 -22.26 -11.44
CA ALA A 131 -5.27 -23.05 -11.10
C ALA A 131 -4.09 -22.11 -10.86
N VAL A 132 -3.42 -22.29 -9.71
CA VAL A 132 -2.21 -21.54 -9.36
C VAL A 132 -0.98 -22.41 -9.59
N GLU A 133 -0.05 -21.92 -10.40
CA GLU A 133 1.27 -22.50 -10.60
C GLU A 133 2.34 -21.58 -10.02
N LYS A 134 3.23 -22.14 -9.19
CA LYS A 134 4.50 -21.51 -8.83
C LYS A 134 5.41 -21.48 -10.06
N TRP A 135 5.40 -20.38 -10.80
CA TRP A 135 5.99 -20.33 -12.13
C TRP A 135 7.51 -20.16 -12.08
N VAL A 136 7.99 -19.12 -11.38
CA VAL A 136 9.41 -18.77 -11.24
C VAL A 136 9.65 -18.03 -9.91
N ASN A 137 10.82 -18.18 -9.30
CA ASN A 137 11.18 -17.47 -8.07
C ASN A 137 12.36 -16.52 -8.34
N THR A 138 12.21 -15.24 -8.00
CA THR A 138 13.27 -14.23 -8.21
C THR A 138 14.32 -14.24 -7.11
N GLY A 139 14.04 -14.89 -5.98
CA GLY A 139 14.83 -14.81 -4.75
C GLY A 139 14.76 -13.44 -4.08
N GLY A 140 13.83 -12.57 -4.49
CA GLY A 140 13.61 -11.23 -3.98
C GLY A 140 12.14 -10.99 -3.61
N ARG A 141 11.62 -9.80 -3.91
CA ARG A 141 10.21 -9.45 -3.71
C ARG A 141 9.71 -8.68 -4.94
N PRO A 142 9.07 -9.37 -5.91
CA PRO A 142 8.46 -8.72 -7.07
C PRO A 142 7.32 -7.79 -6.63
N LEU A 143 7.42 -6.51 -6.99
CA LEU A 143 6.46 -5.44 -6.67
C LEU A 143 5.80 -4.76 -7.90
N GLY A 144 6.32 -5.02 -9.08
CA GLY A 144 5.75 -4.49 -10.32
C GLY A 144 6.02 -5.45 -11.45
N LEU A 145 5.01 -5.67 -12.28
CA LEU A 145 5.04 -6.64 -13.37
C LEU A 145 4.56 -6.01 -14.66
N ALA A 146 5.33 -6.19 -15.73
CA ALA A 146 4.92 -5.77 -17.07
C ALA A 146 5.26 -6.85 -18.10
N LEU A 147 4.35 -7.08 -19.04
CA LEU A 147 4.59 -7.98 -20.16
C LEU A 147 5.15 -7.19 -21.34
N ASN A 148 6.28 -7.65 -21.88
CA ASN A 148 6.71 -7.16 -23.18
C ASN A 148 5.83 -7.79 -24.27
N HIS A 149 4.95 -6.98 -24.86
CA HIS A 149 3.98 -7.45 -25.86
C HIS A 149 4.61 -8.00 -27.15
N GLN A 150 5.87 -7.71 -27.44
CA GLN A 150 6.53 -8.16 -28.68
C GLN A 150 7.05 -9.59 -28.54
N ASN A 151 7.59 -9.94 -27.37
CA ASN A 151 8.28 -11.20 -27.16
C ASN A 151 7.70 -12.05 -26.01
N HIS A 152 6.69 -11.55 -25.29
CA HIS A 152 6.06 -12.19 -24.13
C HIS A 152 7.04 -12.52 -22.98
N GLU A 153 8.14 -11.77 -22.87
CA GLU A 153 9.00 -11.80 -21.68
C GLU A 153 8.35 -10.98 -20.56
N LEU A 154 8.53 -11.42 -19.31
CA LEU A 154 8.03 -10.70 -18.14
C LEU A 154 9.13 -9.80 -17.60
N ILE A 155 8.86 -8.50 -17.52
CA ILE A 155 9.71 -7.53 -16.86
C ILE A 155 9.22 -7.36 -15.42
N VAL A 156 10.15 -7.35 -14.48
CA VAL A 156 9.85 -7.36 -13.05
C VAL A 156 10.63 -6.27 -12.36
N ALA A 157 9.93 -5.38 -11.69
CA ALA A 157 10.49 -4.54 -10.65
C ALA A 157 10.54 -5.36 -9.35
N ASP A 158 11.74 -5.75 -8.93
CA ASP A 158 11.95 -6.49 -7.69
C ASP A 158 12.56 -5.57 -6.63
N ALA A 159 11.88 -5.46 -5.49
CA ALA A 159 12.24 -4.58 -4.37
C ALA A 159 13.66 -4.78 -3.85
N VAL A 160 14.22 -5.98 -4.04
CA VAL A 160 15.52 -6.37 -3.49
C VAL A 160 16.57 -6.49 -4.58
N LYS A 161 16.19 -6.96 -5.78
CA LYS A 161 17.13 -7.30 -6.85
C LYS A 161 17.30 -6.19 -7.90
N GLY A 162 16.36 -5.25 -8.00
CA GLY A 162 16.34 -4.24 -9.06
C GLY A 162 15.40 -4.61 -10.21
N LEU A 163 15.74 -4.18 -11.41
CA LEU A 163 14.99 -4.47 -12.64
C LEU A 163 15.42 -5.82 -13.20
N LEU A 164 14.48 -6.76 -13.30
CA LEU A 164 14.70 -8.10 -13.81
C LEU A 164 13.92 -8.34 -15.10
N LYS A 165 14.40 -9.31 -15.88
CA LYS A 165 13.73 -9.89 -17.03
C LYS A 165 13.59 -11.39 -16.81
N ILE A 166 12.42 -11.93 -17.12
CA ILE A 166 12.16 -13.36 -17.07
C ILE A 166 11.80 -13.85 -18.46
N THR A 167 12.60 -14.78 -18.97
CA THR A 167 12.41 -15.38 -20.29
C THR A 167 11.28 -16.40 -20.28
N LYS A 168 10.84 -16.84 -21.47
CA LYS A 168 9.85 -17.93 -21.60
C LYS A 168 10.32 -19.24 -20.98
N ASP A 169 11.63 -19.46 -20.97
CA ASP A 169 12.28 -20.62 -20.37
C ASP A 169 12.47 -20.49 -18.85
N LYS A 170 11.85 -19.46 -18.24
CA LYS A 170 11.87 -19.17 -16.81
C LYS A 170 13.26 -18.78 -16.27
N GLU A 171 14.14 -18.29 -17.14
CA GLU A 171 15.44 -17.75 -16.72
C GLU A 171 15.26 -16.33 -16.17
N VAL A 172 15.81 -16.07 -14.98
CA VAL A 172 15.78 -14.75 -14.33
C VAL A 172 17.08 -14.02 -14.60
N ILE A 173 17.00 -12.90 -15.33
CA ILE A 173 18.13 -12.10 -15.77
C ILE A 173 18.05 -10.73 -15.11
N LEU A 174 19.13 -10.29 -14.46
CA LEU A 174 19.25 -8.92 -13.96
C LEU A 174 19.52 -7.96 -15.12
N LEU A 175 18.65 -6.97 -15.30
CA LEU A 175 18.83 -5.90 -16.29
C LEU A 175 19.58 -4.71 -15.71
N SER A 176 19.19 -4.28 -14.50
CA SER A 176 19.80 -3.13 -13.83
C SER A 176 19.50 -3.14 -12.33
N ASP A 177 20.48 -2.78 -11.51
CA ASP A 177 20.32 -2.56 -10.07
C ASP A 177 20.89 -1.20 -9.59
N GLU A 178 21.36 -0.38 -10.52
CA GLU A 178 21.92 0.94 -10.22
C GLU A 178 21.77 1.91 -11.39
N ALA A 179 21.80 3.20 -11.07
CA ALA A 179 21.92 4.26 -12.05
C ALA A 179 22.73 5.41 -11.45
N GLU A 180 23.62 6.00 -12.25
CA GLU A 180 24.46 7.14 -11.85
C GLU A 180 25.30 6.88 -10.59
N GLY A 181 25.77 5.62 -10.42
CA GLY A 181 26.55 5.21 -9.25
C GLY A 181 25.74 5.05 -7.96
N GLN A 182 24.41 5.14 -8.03
CA GLN A 182 23.52 4.92 -6.89
C GLN A 182 22.65 3.67 -7.11
N LYS A 183 22.88 2.65 -6.27
CA LYS A 183 22.06 1.43 -6.19
C LYS A 183 20.60 1.75 -5.95
N PHE A 184 19.71 0.94 -6.51
CA PHE A 184 18.28 0.99 -6.20
C PHE A 184 18.06 0.53 -4.76
N GLY A 185 17.16 1.20 -4.04
CA GLY A 185 16.81 0.80 -2.69
C GLY A 185 15.48 0.06 -2.62
N LEU A 186 14.53 0.43 -3.50
CA LEU A 186 13.21 -0.17 -3.59
C LEU A 186 12.65 0.01 -5.01
N THR A 187 12.96 -0.91 -5.92
CA THR A 187 12.35 -0.93 -7.25
C THR A 187 10.91 -1.40 -7.14
N ASP A 188 9.96 -0.62 -7.65
CA ASP A 188 8.53 -0.77 -7.30
C ASP A 188 7.66 -1.01 -8.54
N GLY A 189 7.33 0.03 -9.31
CA GLY A 189 6.53 -0.08 -10.54
C GLY A 189 7.39 -0.24 -11.79
N VAL A 190 6.86 -0.96 -12.78
CA VAL A 190 7.45 -1.09 -14.12
C VAL A 190 6.38 -1.15 -15.22
N ASP A 191 6.68 -0.58 -16.39
CA ASP A 191 5.91 -0.77 -17.61
C ASP A 191 6.81 -0.71 -18.86
N VAL A 192 6.35 -1.27 -19.98
CA VAL A 192 7.13 -1.43 -21.22
C VAL A 192 6.47 -0.65 -22.35
N ALA A 193 7.22 0.27 -22.96
CA ALA A 193 6.76 1.00 -24.14
C ALA A 193 6.78 0.13 -25.41
N LYS A 194 6.06 0.58 -26.45
CA LYS A 194 5.93 -0.13 -27.72
C LYS A 194 7.25 -0.30 -28.48
N ASP A 195 8.24 0.55 -28.21
CA ASP A 195 9.59 0.45 -28.78
C ASP A 195 10.51 -0.51 -27.99
N GLY A 196 10.02 -1.05 -26.86
CA GLY A 196 10.77 -1.91 -25.95
C GLY A 196 11.48 -1.18 -24.81
N THR A 197 11.44 0.16 -24.78
CA THR A 197 11.99 0.93 -23.65
C THR A 197 11.21 0.60 -22.38
N ILE A 198 11.92 0.27 -21.31
CA ILE A 198 11.33 -0.10 -20.03
C ILE A 198 11.35 1.12 -19.11
N TYR A 199 10.19 1.54 -18.61
CA TYR A 199 10.07 2.63 -17.64
C TYR A 199 9.76 2.06 -16.28
N PHE A 200 10.48 2.50 -15.25
CA PHE A 200 10.34 1.95 -13.91
C PHE A 200 10.68 2.96 -12.82
N THR A 201 10.26 2.66 -11.60
CA THR A 201 10.49 3.50 -10.43
C THR A 201 11.46 2.85 -9.45
N ASP A 202 12.29 3.69 -8.82
CA ASP A 202 12.96 3.38 -7.57
C ASP A 202 12.25 4.22 -6.52
N ALA A 203 11.30 3.62 -5.79
CA ALA A 203 10.45 4.29 -4.82
C ALA A 203 11.28 4.99 -3.74
N SER A 204 12.39 4.37 -3.32
CA SER A 204 13.32 4.97 -2.38
C SER A 204 14.74 4.49 -2.61
N SER A 205 15.63 5.42 -2.96
CA SER A 205 17.06 5.13 -3.04
C SER A 205 17.77 4.97 -1.68
N LYS A 206 17.04 5.12 -0.57
CA LYS A 206 17.57 5.08 0.81
C LYS A 206 17.03 3.90 1.64
N TYR A 207 15.77 3.55 1.45
CA TYR A 207 15.06 2.58 2.28
C TYR A 207 14.56 1.40 1.46
N GLY A 208 14.75 0.18 1.97
CA GLY A 208 14.13 -1.02 1.43
C GLY A 208 12.68 -1.18 1.87
N LEU A 209 12.04 -2.23 1.37
CA LEU A 209 10.62 -2.52 1.59
C LEU A 209 10.27 -2.60 3.08
N GLU A 210 11.11 -3.17 3.94
CA GLU A 210 10.86 -3.27 5.39
C GLU A 210 10.74 -1.89 6.08
N ASN A 211 11.26 -0.84 5.44
CA ASN A 211 11.25 0.54 5.92
C ASN A 211 10.31 1.46 5.12
N HIS A 212 9.43 0.95 4.25
CA HIS A 212 8.52 1.77 3.42
C HIS A 212 7.68 2.78 4.22
N LEU A 213 7.08 2.37 5.36
CA LEU A 213 6.32 3.29 6.23
C LEU A 213 7.21 4.38 6.82
N ARG A 214 8.47 4.06 7.10
CA ARG A 214 9.43 5.05 7.60
C ARG A 214 9.69 6.08 6.52
N ASP A 215 9.93 5.67 5.28
CA ASP A 215 10.20 6.58 4.18
C ASP A 215 9.03 7.54 3.93
N SER A 216 7.83 6.98 3.83
CA SER A 216 6.58 7.76 3.69
C SER A 216 6.40 8.79 4.81
N CYS A 217 6.65 8.39 6.07
CA CYS A 217 6.55 9.30 7.21
C CYS A 217 7.71 10.31 7.28
N GLU A 218 8.90 9.96 6.78
CA GLU A 218 10.06 10.85 6.73
C GLU A 218 9.81 12.01 5.77
N SER A 219 8.98 11.75 4.74
CA SER A 219 8.49 12.77 3.81
C SER A 219 9.63 13.47 3.10
N ARG A 220 10.61 12.68 2.66
CA ARG A 220 11.75 13.14 1.87
C ARG A 220 11.68 12.54 0.46
N PRO A 221 12.10 13.30 -0.55
CA PRO A 221 11.98 12.85 -1.93
C PRO A 221 13.19 11.99 -2.32
N TYR A 222 13.24 10.74 -1.86
CA TYR A 222 14.33 9.80 -2.18
C TYR A 222 14.08 8.99 -3.46
N GLY A 223 12.90 9.12 -4.05
CA GLY A 223 12.49 8.35 -5.21
C GLY A 223 12.97 8.91 -6.55
N ARG A 224 12.97 8.03 -7.55
CA ARG A 224 13.41 8.30 -8.92
C ARG A 224 12.49 7.62 -9.95
N LEU A 225 12.33 8.25 -11.10
CA LEU A 225 11.76 7.67 -12.31
C LEU A 225 12.91 7.41 -13.30
N LEU A 226 12.97 6.20 -13.85
CA LEU A 226 14.07 5.73 -14.69
C LEU A 226 13.54 5.12 -16.00
N SER A 227 14.40 5.08 -17.01
CA SER A 227 14.22 4.25 -18.20
C SER A 227 15.40 3.30 -18.37
N PHE A 228 15.14 2.10 -18.87
CA PHE A 228 16.14 1.14 -19.31
C PHE A 228 15.92 0.83 -20.79
N ASP A 229 16.97 1.00 -21.58
CA ASP A 229 16.97 0.63 -22.99
C ASP A 229 17.60 -0.76 -23.15
N PRO A 230 16.82 -1.78 -23.55
CA PRO A 230 17.34 -3.14 -23.70
C PRO A 230 18.33 -3.30 -24.86
N THR A 231 18.36 -2.37 -25.82
CA THR A 231 19.29 -2.43 -26.96
C THR A 231 20.70 -1.98 -26.58
N THR A 232 20.80 -0.97 -25.71
CA THR A 232 22.09 -0.44 -25.23
C THR A 232 22.49 -0.98 -23.86
N GLY A 233 21.54 -1.54 -23.10
CA GLY A 233 21.73 -1.96 -21.72
C GLY A 233 21.90 -0.79 -20.74
N LEU A 234 21.53 0.42 -21.14
CA LEU A 234 21.75 1.62 -20.35
C LEU A 234 20.50 2.01 -19.55
N THR A 235 20.73 2.33 -18.28
CA THR A 235 19.71 2.95 -17.41
C THR A 235 19.91 4.45 -17.34
N LYS A 236 18.86 5.22 -17.59
CA LYS A 236 18.84 6.69 -17.49
C LYS A 236 17.89 7.14 -16.39
N VAL A 237 18.35 8.07 -15.55
CA VAL A 237 17.49 8.71 -14.55
C VAL A 237 16.73 9.85 -15.22
N LEU A 238 15.43 9.67 -15.41
CA LEU A 238 14.56 10.67 -16.04
C LEU A 238 14.23 11.79 -15.06
N ARG A 239 13.83 11.42 -13.84
CA ARG A 239 13.53 12.36 -12.76
C ARG A 239 14.00 11.87 -11.41
N ARG A 240 14.49 12.82 -10.62
CA ARG A 240 14.96 12.65 -9.25
C ARG A 240 14.05 13.42 -8.31
N ARG A 241 14.18 13.13 -7.03
CA ARG A 241 13.48 13.83 -5.96
C ARG A 241 11.96 13.69 -6.08
N LEU A 242 11.51 12.45 -6.28
CA LEU A 242 10.11 12.07 -6.19
C LEU A 242 9.78 11.53 -4.80
N TYR A 243 8.54 11.68 -4.38
CA TYR A 243 8.04 11.22 -3.08
C TYR A 243 7.43 9.83 -3.21
N PHE A 244 8.25 8.79 -3.04
CA PHE A 244 7.85 7.38 -3.12
C PHE A 244 7.02 7.12 -4.40
N PRO A 245 7.64 7.27 -5.60
CA PRO A 245 7.00 6.93 -6.86
C PRO A 245 6.78 5.41 -6.89
N ASN A 246 5.52 5.00 -6.83
CA ASN A 246 5.12 3.61 -6.69
C ASN A 246 4.82 3.02 -8.08
N GLY A 247 3.56 3.05 -8.51
CA GLY A 247 3.14 2.61 -9.85
C GLY A 247 3.64 3.48 -11.00
N VAL A 248 3.76 2.85 -12.17
CA VAL A 248 4.12 3.47 -13.45
C VAL A 248 3.29 2.88 -14.59
N ALA A 249 2.87 3.71 -15.54
CA ALA A 249 2.19 3.25 -16.75
C ALA A 249 2.56 4.13 -17.96
N VAL A 250 2.88 3.50 -19.08
CA VAL A 250 3.12 4.14 -20.36
C VAL A 250 1.79 4.54 -20.99
N SER A 251 1.71 5.77 -21.51
CA SER A 251 0.49 6.24 -22.14
C SER A 251 0.19 5.54 -23.46
N PRO A 252 -1.09 5.34 -23.84
CA PRO A 252 -1.44 4.61 -25.06
C PRO A 252 -0.92 5.26 -26.36
N ASP A 253 -0.80 6.58 -26.35
CA ASP A 253 -0.21 7.40 -27.42
C ASP A 253 1.33 7.38 -27.44
N GLN A 254 1.97 6.73 -26.44
CA GLN A 254 3.42 6.58 -26.30
C GLN A 254 4.18 7.90 -26.16
N THR A 255 3.52 8.96 -25.69
CA THR A 255 4.15 10.26 -25.51
C THR A 255 4.55 10.55 -24.07
N SER A 256 4.03 9.77 -23.11
CA SER A 256 4.11 10.11 -21.69
C SER A 256 4.13 8.88 -20.77
N VAL A 257 4.76 9.02 -19.61
CA VAL A 257 4.71 8.05 -18.51
C VAL A 257 3.87 8.64 -17.38
N ILE A 258 2.88 7.91 -16.90
CA ILE A 258 2.16 8.22 -15.66
C ILE A 258 2.88 7.53 -14.50
N PHE A 259 3.06 8.24 -13.39
CA PHE A 259 3.57 7.65 -12.14
C PHE A 259 2.85 8.21 -10.92
N CYS A 260 2.75 7.43 -9.85
CA CYS A 260 2.01 7.80 -8.65
C CYS A 260 2.92 8.04 -7.45
N GLU A 261 2.75 9.16 -6.75
CA GLU A 261 3.51 9.52 -5.54
C GLU A 261 2.64 9.26 -4.30
N THR A 262 2.90 8.13 -3.64
CA THR A 262 2.03 7.56 -2.59
C THR A 262 1.76 8.54 -1.43
N PRO A 263 2.76 9.17 -0.78
CA PRO A 263 2.53 10.04 0.37
C PRO A 263 1.85 11.36 -0.02
N LEU A 264 1.92 11.73 -1.31
CA LEU A 264 1.33 12.95 -1.85
C LEU A 264 -0.10 12.74 -2.35
N LYS A 265 -0.60 11.50 -2.40
CA LYS A 265 -1.94 11.15 -2.89
C LYS A 265 -2.23 11.71 -4.28
N ARG A 266 -1.27 11.56 -5.19
CA ARG A 266 -1.36 12.11 -6.55
C ARG A 266 -0.65 11.21 -7.55
N CYS A 267 -0.98 11.42 -8.82
CA CYS A 267 -0.19 10.91 -9.92
C CYS A 267 0.17 12.06 -10.87
N ARG A 268 1.30 11.91 -11.55
CA ARG A 268 1.92 12.91 -12.41
C ARG A 268 2.18 12.29 -13.79
N ARG A 269 2.27 13.15 -14.80
CA ARG A 269 2.58 12.77 -16.17
C ARG A 269 3.96 13.29 -16.53
N TYR A 270 4.89 12.41 -16.86
CA TYR A 270 6.19 12.75 -17.40
C TYR A 270 6.15 12.66 -18.93
N ARG A 271 6.52 13.74 -19.64
CA ARG A 271 6.62 13.73 -21.11
C ARG A 271 7.89 13.02 -21.55
N MET A 272 7.74 11.98 -22.37
CA MET A 272 8.86 11.20 -22.91
C MET A 272 9.68 12.00 -23.93
N GLU A 273 10.87 11.48 -24.26
CA GLU A 273 11.71 12.07 -25.30
C GLU A 273 11.09 11.87 -26.69
N GLY A 274 11.21 12.87 -27.58
CA GLY A 274 10.71 12.79 -28.96
C GLY A 274 9.43 13.57 -29.26
N GLY A 275 8.84 14.26 -28.28
CA GLY A 275 7.68 15.14 -28.46
C GLY A 275 7.82 16.53 -27.83
N ASP A 276 6.79 17.37 -27.99
CA ASP A 276 6.71 18.68 -27.34
C ASP A 276 6.66 18.55 -25.80
N GLY A 277 7.40 19.42 -25.11
CA GLY A 277 7.48 19.37 -23.64
C GLY A 277 8.35 18.24 -23.09
N ASN A 278 9.26 17.66 -23.89
CA ASN A 278 10.18 16.60 -23.46
C ASN A 278 10.76 16.84 -22.05
N GLY A 279 10.58 15.86 -21.16
CA GLY A 279 11.10 15.86 -19.80
C GLY A 279 10.30 16.69 -18.81
N THR A 280 9.24 17.39 -19.21
CA THR A 280 8.39 18.10 -18.25
C THR A 280 7.56 17.11 -17.44
N ILE A 281 7.21 17.54 -16.22
CA ILE A 281 6.21 16.87 -15.40
C ILE A 281 4.96 17.75 -15.39
N GLU A 282 3.84 17.15 -15.77
CA GLU A 282 2.51 17.76 -15.76
C GLU A 282 1.65 17.12 -14.66
N ARG A 283 0.64 17.88 -14.21
CA ARG A 283 -0.41 17.35 -13.34
C ARG A 283 -1.22 16.33 -14.13
N PHE A 284 -1.42 15.15 -13.55
CA PHE A 284 -2.38 14.17 -14.04
C PHE A 284 -3.61 14.14 -13.12
N ILE A 285 -3.44 13.68 -11.88
CA ILE A 285 -4.50 13.71 -10.87
C ILE A 285 -3.93 14.04 -9.49
N ASP A 286 -4.62 14.86 -8.72
CA ASP A 286 -4.28 15.25 -7.35
C ASP A 286 -5.39 14.85 -6.39
N ASN A 287 -5.08 14.80 -5.09
CA ASN A 287 -6.05 14.58 -4.01
C ASN A 287 -6.84 13.27 -4.14
N LEU A 288 -6.15 12.19 -4.48
CA LEU A 288 -6.73 10.84 -4.50
C LEU A 288 -7.32 10.49 -3.12
N PRO A 289 -8.38 9.66 -3.08
CA PRO A 289 -9.12 9.34 -1.85
C PRO A 289 -8.26 8.62 -0.80
N GLY A 290 -7.19 7.96 -1.23
CA GLY A 290 -6.20 7.32 -0.37
C GLY A 290 -4.79 7.41 -0.94
N LEU A 291 -3.92 6.54 -0.43
CA LEU A 291 -2.54 6.39 -0.87
C LEU A 291 -2.52 5.59 -2.19
N PRO A 292 -2.11 6.17 -3.33
CA PRO A 292 -2.03 5.44 -4.58
C PRO A 292 -0.87 4.47 -4.60
N ASP A 293 -1.06 3.40 -5.37
CA ASP A 293 -0.12 2.30 -5.54
C ASP A 293 0.09 2.02 -7.04
N ASN A 294 0.14 0.77 -7.49
CA ASN A 294 0.26 0.44 -8.93
C ASN A 294 -0.88 1.04 -9.79
N VAL A 295 -0.54 1.37 -11.03
CA VAL A 295 -1.44 1.96 -12.03
C VAL A 295 -1.38 1.17 -13.33
N HIS A 296 -2.54 0.79 -13.87
CA HIS A 296 -2.62 -0.04 -15.08
C HIS A 296 -3.59 0.56 -16.09
N TYR A 297 -3.21 0.61 -17.37
CA TYR A 297 -4.11 1.00 -18.46
C TYR A 297 -4.99 -0.17 -18.89
N ASP A 298 -6.30 0.03 -19.04
CA ASP A 298 -7.24 -1.04 -19.38
C ASP A 298 -7.39 -1.33 -20.87
N GLY A 299 -6.72 -0.58 -21.75
CA GLY A 299 -6.90 -0.69 -23.20
C GLY A 299 -8.18 -0.03 -23.73
N GLU A 300 -9.03 0.49 -22.85
CA GLU A 300 -10.36 1.04 -23.16
C GLU A 300 -10.51 2.51 -22.71
N GLY A 301 -9.39 3.20 -22.50
CA GLY A 301 -9.36 4.63 -22.20
C GLY A 301 -9.34 4.97 -20.70
N HIS A 302 -9.13 3.99 -19.82
CA HIS A 302 -9.00 4.24 -18.39
C HIS A 302 -7.69 3.71 -17.81
N TYR A 303 -7.13 4.47 -16.88
CA TYR A 303 -6.15 3.99 -15.92
C TYR A 303 -6.85 3.56 -14.64
N TRP A 304 -6.52 2.39 -14.15
CA TRP A 304 -6.92 1.88 -12.84
C TRP A 304 -5.78 2.11 -11.87
N ILE A 305 -6.00 3.00 -10.92
CA ILE A 305 -5.05 3.33 -9.86
C ILE A 305 -5.49 2.60 -8.60
N ALA A 306 -4.66 1.69 -8.10
CA ALA A 306 -4.91 1.03 -6.83
C ALA A 306 -4.78 2.03 -5.67
N ILE A 307 -5.65 1.87 -4.67
CA ILE A 307 -5.63 2.65 -3.44
C ILE A 307 -5.28 1.70 -2.30
N PHE A 308 -4.01 1.78 -1.87
CA PHE A 308 -3.45 0.98 -0.79
C PHE A 308 -4.31 1.06 0.46
N THR A 309 -4.54 2.27 0.95
CA THR A 309 -5.42 2.56 2.09
C THR A 309 -5.77 4.04 2.10
N SER A 310 -6.84 4.38 2.78
CA SER A 310 -7.11 5.73 3.26
C SER A 310 -6.75 5.85 4.75
N PHE A 311 -6.70 7.09 5.23
CA PHE A 311 -6.70 7.39 6.66
C PHE A 311 -7.89 8.30 6.96
N PRO A 312 -8.48 8.23 8.17
CA PRO A 312 -9.52 9.16 8.59
C PRO A 312 -9.13 10.62 8.32
N PRO A 313 -10.07 11.53 7.96
CA PRO A 313 -9.74 12.90 7.59
C PRO A 313 -8.92 13.65 8.63
N TYR A 314 -9.22 13.45 9.92
CA TYR A 314 -8.45 14.04 11.02
C TYR A 314 -7.01 13.53 11.06
N ALA A 315 -6.79 12.22 10.86
CA ALA A 315 -5.47 11.61 10.86
C ALA A 315 -4.65 12.13 9.66
N SER A 316 -5.25 12.17 8.46
CA SER A 316 -4.63 12.76 7.28
C SER A 316 -4.20 14.22 7.50
N LYS A 317 -5.02 15.03 8.20
CA LYS A 317 -4.69 16.43 8.52
C LYS A 317 -3.56 16.54 9.55
N LEU A 318 -3.58 15.70 10.59
CA LEU A 318 -2.56 15.69 11.63
C LEU A 318 -1.21 15.18 11.13
N MET A 319 -1.22 14.21 10.20
CA MET A 319 0.01 13.68 9.60
C MET A 319 0.79 14.73 8.80
N LYS A 320 0.25 15.93 8.54
CA LYS A 320 1.01 17.05 7.95
C LYS A 320 2.11 17.57 8.87
N TYR A 321 1.96 17.44 10.19
CA TYR A 321 2.90 17.99 11.16
C TYR A 321 4.04 17.03 11.48
N ARG A 322 5.28 17.53 11.44
CA ARG A 322 6.51 16.76 11.75
C ARG A 322 6.45 16.09 13.11
N LEU A 323 6.02 16.84 14.13
CA LEU A 323 5.90 16.35 15.51
C LEU A 323 4.96 15.15 15.59
N VAL A 324 3.80 15.23 14.94
CA VAL A 324 2.82 14.13 14.90
C VAL A 324 3.42 12.90 14.24
N ARG A 325 4.04 13.03 13.06
CA ARG A 325 4.64 11.88 12.37
C ARG A 325 5.73 11.21 13.19
N LYS A 326 6.54 11.99 13.91
CA LYS A 326 7.57 11.45 14.80
C LYS A 326 6.97 10.69 15.99
N ILE A 327 5.98 11.27 16.67
CA ILE A 327 5.27 10.60 17.78
C ILE A 327 4.61 9.32 17.28
N MET A 328 3.91 9.38 16.15
CA MET A 328 3.26 8.21 15.53
C MET A 328 4.28 7.12 15.19
N LYS A 329 5.44 7.47 14.63
CA LYS A 329 6.48 6.49 14.31
C LYS A 329 7.09 5.85 15.56
N ILE A 330 7.32 6.64 16.62
CA ILE A 330 7.77 6.12 17.92
C ILE A 330 6.71 5.17 18.48
N ALA A 331 5.44 5.57 18.51
CA ALA A 331 4.35 4.75 19.01
C ALA A 331 4.18 3.46 18.20
N GLU A 332 4.28 3.53 16.87
CA GLU A 332 4.24 2.37 15.98
C GLU A 332 5.38 1.39 16.28
N ARG A 333 6.61 1.88 16.51
CA ARG A 333 7.75 1.00 16.86
C ARG A 333 7.50 0.19 18.13
N HIS A 334 6.77 0.75 19.09
CA HIS A 334 6.50 0.10 20.37
C HIS A 334 5.22 -0.74 20.36
N THR A 335 4.21 -0.37 19.58
CA THR A 335 2.89 -1.04 19.57
C THR A 335 2.69 -1.99 18.39
N GLY A 336 3.35 -1.74 17.25
CA GLY A 336 3.24 -2.49 16.00
C GLY A 336 1.82 -2.59 15.44
N ARG A 337 0.91 -1.69 15.84
CA ARG A 337 -0.53 -1.79 15.59
C ARG A 337 -1.20 -0.47 15.27
N LEU A 338 -0.52 0.65 15.52
CA LEU A 338 -1.17 1.96 15.49
C LEU A 338 -1.54 2.36 14.07
N ILE A 339 -0.63 2.13 13.11
CA ILE A 339 -0.91 2.41 11.71
C ILE A 339 -1.98 1.43 11.17
N ASP A 340 -1.90 0.15 11.53
CA ASP A 340 -2.83 -0.87 11.04
C ASP A 340 -4.28 -0.61 11.47
N VAL A 341 -4.50 -0.11 12.68
CA VAL A 341 -5.84 0.28 13.15
C VAL A 341 -6.40 1.50 12.41
N LEU A 342 -5.53 2.33 11.82
CA LEU A 342 -5.94 3.51 11.07
C LEU A 342 -6.16 3.24 9.59
N LYS A 343 -5.68 2.11 9.07
CA LYS A 343 -5.88 1.69 7.68
C LYS A 343 -7.34 1.26 7.47
N LYS A 344 -7.91 1.67 6.36
CA LYS A 344 -9.27 1.38 5.92
C LYS A 344 -9.45 1.84 4.47
N ASP A 345 -10.58 1.49 3.89
CA ASP A 345 -11.03 2.03 2.60
C ASP A 345 -10.03 1.75 1.45
N GLY A 346 -9.43 0.55 1.42
CA GLY A 346 -8.64 0.08 0.28
C GLY A 346 -9.51 -0.18 -0.94
N GLY A 347 -8.97 -0.01 -2.15
CA GLY A 347 -9.77 -0.10 -3.37
C GLY A 347 -9.03 0.29 -4.65
N ALA A 348 -9.77 0.80 -5.63
CA ALA A 348 -9.23 1.28 -6.89
C ALA A 348 -10.05 2.47 -7.44
N VAL A 349 -9.37 3.37 -8.14
CA VAL A 349 -9.98 4.50 -8.86
C VAL A 349 -9.73 4.34 -10.35
N ALA A 350 -10.79 4.37 -11.15
CA ALA A 350 -10.69 4.49 -12.60
C ALA A 350 -10.62 5.97 -12.99
N VAL A 351 -9.68 6.30 -13.87
CA VAL A 351 -9.39 7.67 -14.32
C VAL A 351 -9.25 7.66 -15.84
N ASP A 352 -9.82 8.65 -16.52
CA ASP A 352 -9.67 8.78 -17.98
C ASP A 352 -8.23 9.19 -18.39
N LEU A 353 -8.01 9.31 -19.71
CA LEU A 353 -6.71 9.69 -20.26
C LEU A 353 -6.28 11.10 -19.89
N GLU A 354 -7.17 11.96 -19.40
CA GLU A 354 -6.88 13.35 -19.02
C GLU A 354 -6.66 13.50 -17.51
N GLY A 355 -6.90 12.45 -16.72
CA GLY A 355 -6.74 12.50 -15.27
C GLY A 355 -8.04 12.77 -14.51
N ASN A 356 -9.20 12.69 -15.17
CA ASN A 356 -10.49 12.85 -14.50
C ASN A 356 -10.99 11.50 -13.97
N PRO A 357 -11.29 11.38 -12.66
CA PRO A 357 -11.78 10.14 -12.10
C PRO A 357 -13.22 9.87 -12.54
N SER A 358 -13.47 8.65 -12.99
CA SER A 358 -14.79 8.17 -13.42
C SER A 358 -15.44 7.30 -12.35
N PHE A 359 -14.70 6.37 -11.75
CA PHE A 359 -15.20 5.45 -10.73
C PHE A 359 -14.25 5.35 -9.55
N HIS A 360 -14.79 5.17 -8.35
CA HIS A 360 -14.03 4.81 -7.16
C HIS A 360 -14.73 3.66 -6.45
N PHE A 361 -14.09 2.50 -6.46
CA PHE A 361 -14.53 1.31 -5.74
C PHE A 361 -13.65 1.13 -4.52
N TYR A 362 -14.25 1.03 -3.34
CA TYR A 362 -13.53 0.76 -2.11
C TYR A 362 -14.38 -0.08 -1.17
N ASP A 363 -13.75 -0.60 -0.12
CA ASP A 363 -14.45 -1.19 1.01
C ASP A 363 -13.76 -0.84 2.32
N SER A 364 -14.53 -0.52 3.35
CA SER A 364 -13.97 -0.17 4.67
C SER A 364 -13.11 -1.28 5.28
N ALA A 365 -13.40 -2.55 4.96
CA ALA A 365 -12.67 -3.72 5.43
C ALA A 365 -11.53 -4.13 4.47
N ALA A 366 -11.50 -3.59 3.24
CA ALA A 366 -10.40 -3.83 2.31
C ALA A 366 -9.17 -3.03 2.74
N LEU A 367 -8.01 -3.69 2.78
CA LEU A 367 -6.76 -3.11 3.26
C LEU A 367 -5.61 -3.45 2.32
N SER A 368 -4.74 -2.47 2.09
CA SER A 368 -3.48 -2.62 1.35
C SER A 368 -3.70 -3.19 -0.05
N ILE A 369 -4.64 -2.61 -0.81
CA ILE A 369 -4.86 -2.97 -2.22
C ILE A 369 -3.76 -2.33 -3.06
N THR A 370 -2.94 -3.14 -3.73
CA THR A 370 -1.71 -2.69 -4.38
C THR A 370 -1.81 -2.58 -5.89
N SER A 371 -2.71 -3.32 -6.53
CA SER A 371 -2.91 -3.30 -7.98
C SER A 371 -4.38 -3.45 -8.35
N GLY A 372 -4.74 -3.03 -9.57
CA GLY A 372 -6.07 -3.18 -10.13
C GLY A 372 -6.03 -3.32 -11.64
N VAL A 373 -6.31 -4.52 -12.15
CA VAL A 373 -6.29 -4.83 -13.58
C VAL A 373 -7.68 -5.23 -14.02
N LYS A 374 -8.24 -4.49 -14.98
CA LYS A 374 -9.52 -4.82 -15.60
C LYS A 374 -9.30 -5.86 -16.69
N ILE A 375 -10.10 -6.92 -16.65
CA ILE A 375 -10.13 -7.99 -17.65
C ILE A 375 -11.60 -8.27 -17.96
N ALA A 376 -12.02 -7.90 -19.16
CA ALA A 376 -13.43 -7.89 -19.55
C ALA A 376 -14.29 -7.16 -18.50
N ASP A 377 -15.34 -7.81 -18.00
CA ASP A 377 -16.28 -7.23 -17.02
C ASP A 377 -15.83 -7.35 -15.57
N HIS A 378 -14.58 -7.76 -15.32
CA HIS A 378 -14.05 -7.97 -13.98
C HIS A 378 -12.83 -7.11 -13.69
N LEU A 379 -12.70 -6.70 -12.44
CA LEU A 379 -11.50 -6.06 -11.91
C LEU A 379 -10.81 -7.04 -10.95
N TYR A 380 -9.54 -7.30 -11.20
CA TYR A 380 -8.66 -8.14 -10.39
C TYR A 380 -7.76 -7.25 -9.55
N LEU A 381 -7.75 -7.47 -8.24
CA LEU A 381 -7.06 -6.63 -7.27
C LEU A 381 -6.02 -7.45 -6.52
N GLY A 382 -4.78 -7.00 -6.55
CA GLY A 382 -3.72 -7.50 -5.70
C GLY A 382 -3.74 -6.83 -4.33
N SER A 383 -3.17 -7.50 -3.34
CA SER A 383 -3.04 -6.98 -1.99
C SER A 383 -1.89 -7.61 -1.22
N VAL A 384 -1.21 -6.77 -0.44
CA VAL A 384 -0.20 -7.21 0.52
C VAL A 384 -0.76 -7.54 1.91
N SER A 385 -2.08 -7.67 2.04
CA SER A 385 -2.77 -8.13 3.26
C SER A 385 -3.46 -9.49 3.11
N TYR A 386 -3.75 -9.93 1.88
CA TYR A 386 -4.56 -11.12 1.62
C TYR A 386 -3.76 -12.28 1.03
N GLN A 387 -4.33 -13.47 1.11
CA GLN A 387 -3.73 -14.68 0.53
C GLN A 387 -4.45 -15.14 -0.76
N HIS A 388 -4.98 -14.18 -1.51
CA HIS A 388 -5.73 -14.36 -2.74
C HIS A 388 -5.69 -13.07 -3.56
N ILE A 389 -6.00 -13.20 -4.85
CA ILE A 389 -6.42 -12.06 -5.68
C ILE A 389 -7.92 -11.87 -5.49
N ILE A 390 -8.35 -10.62 -5.28
CA ILE A 390 -9.77 -10.29 -5.20
C ILE A 390 -10.28 -10.03 -6.61
N ARG A 391 -11.35 -10.70 -7.02
CA ARG A 391 -12.00 -10.49 -8.32
C ARG A 391 -13.39 -9.93 -8.08
N VAL A 392 -13.69 -8.78 -8.68
CA VAL A 392 -15.00 -8.13 -8.57
C VAL A 392 -15.65 -7.94 -9.93
N ASN A 393 -16.97 -8.07 -10.01
CA ASN A 393 -17.72 -7.86 -11.24
C ASN A 393 -18.15 -6.39 -11.37
N LEU A 394 -17.65 -5.71 -12.41
CA LEU A 394 -17.88 -4.27 -12.61
C LEU A 394 -19.33 -3.94 -13.00
N ALA A 395 -20.03 -4.83 -13.70
CA ALA A 395 -21.44 -4.63 -14.03
C ALA A 395 -22.32 -4.61 -12.77
N ARG A 396 -22.00 -5.46 -11.78
CA ARG A 396 -22.68 -5.45 -10.47
C ARG A 396 -22.35 -4.20 -9.66
N LEU A 397 -21.07 -3.82 -9.60
CA LEU A 397 -20.62 -2.67 -8.81
C LEU A 397 -21.05 -1.31 -9.39
N SER A 398 -21.30 -1.23 -10.70
CA SER A 398 -21.76 -0.01 -11.36
C SER A 398 -23.29 0.17 -11.31
N ALA A 399 -24.05 -0.88 -11.00
CA ALA A 399 -25.50 -0.87 -10.89
C ALA A 399 -26.03 -0.56 -9.47
N SER A 400 -25.18 -0.70 -8.45
CA SER A 400 -25.44 -0.36 -7.04
C SER A 400 -24.93 1.02 -6.67
#